data_AF-A0A223EAG6-F1
#
_entry.id   AF-A0A223EAG6-F1
#
_cell.length_a   1.000
_cell.length_b   1.000
_cell.length_c   1.000
_cell.angle_alpha   90.00
_cell.angle_beta   90.00
_cell.angle_gamma   90.00
#
_symmetry.space_group_name_H-M   'P 1'
#
loop_
_entity.id
_entity.type
_entity.pdbx_description
1 polymer ?
#
loop_
_entity_poly.entity_id
_entity_poly.type
_entity_poly.pdbx_seq_one_letter_code
_entity_poly.pdbx_strand_id
1 'polypeptide(L)'
;MIGKTGDEVDGKGTGKFSKYDVGLYKEIKGVPRLDAHHVGQKAIMKKFIRNYDPNNAPAILIPKAGHTRKGPRGIVLRSSKGIESVRQLLARDIMELRRVYPDIPNSQLRKLIELNKQLYPEMRRR
;
A
#
# COMPACT_ATOMS: atom_id res chain seq x y z
N MET A 1 -26.51 -26.81 34.26
CA MET A 1 -25.83 -27.16 32.98
C MET A 1 -25.80 -25.89 32.15
N ILE A 2 -24.71 -25.11 32.18
CA ILE A 2 -23.50 -25.21 31.34
C ILE A 2 -23.90 -25.10 29.84
N GLY A 3 -23.47 -24.13 29.04
CA GLY A 3 -22.18 -23.45 29.10
C GLY A 3 -22.17 -21.98 28.64
N LYS A 4 -21.28 -21.24 29.32
CA LYS A 4 -20.59 -20.04 28.84
C LYS A 4 -19.56 -20.42 27.78
N THR A 5 -19.36 -19.52 26.81
CA THR A 5 -18.05 -19.08 26.29
C THR A 5 -18.36 -17.86 25.41
N GLY A 6 -17.95 -16.64 25.71
CA GLY A 6 -16.67 -16.23 26.29
C GLY A 6 -15.99 -15.38 25.21
N ASP A 7 -15.90 -14.08 25.47
CA ASP A 7 -15.19 -13.10 24.65
C ASP A 7 -13.78 -13.57 24.27
N GLU A 8 -13.38 -13.29 23.03
CA GLU A 8 -11.98 -13.07 22.70
C GLU A 8 -11.88 -11.90 21.72
N VAL A 9 -12.08 -10.71 22.28
CA VAL A 9 -11.46 -9.48 21.77
C VAL A 9 -9.97 -9.61 22.03
N ASP A 10 -9.14 -9.76 21.00
CA ASP A 10 -7.71 -9.66 21.24
C ASP A 10 -6.89 -9.05 20.10
N GLY A 11 -6.03 -8.11 20.52
CA GLY A 11 -4.94 -7.58 19.70
C GLY A 11 -4.95 -6.07 19.42
N LYS A 12 -5.05 -5.22 20.46
CA LYS A 12 -4.60 -3.82 20.42
C LYS A 12 -3.15 -3.73 19.90
N GLY A 13 -2.97 -3.42 18.62
CA GLY A 13 -1.77 -2.76 18.10
C GLY A 13 -2.11 -1.28 17.93
N THR A 14 -1.74 -0.45 18.90
CA THR A 14 -1.87 1.04 18.92
C THR A 14 -2.93 1.59 17.95
N GLY A 15 -4.22 1.51 18.31
CA GLY A 15 -5.41 1.66 17.44
C GLY A 15 -5.59 2.95 16.63
N LYS A 16 -4.60 3.34 15.82
CA LYS A 16 -4.59 4.50 14.94
C LYS A 16 -4.70 4.13 13.46
N PHE A 17 -4.25 2.93 13.08
CA PHE A 17 -4.25 2.48 11.69
C PHE A 17 -4.65 1.01 11.56
N SER A 18 -5.30 0.71 10.44
CA SER A 18 -5.96 -0.55 10.14
C SER A 18 -5.75 -0.94 8.67
N LYS A 19 -6.26 -2.11 8.29
CA LYS A 19 -6.16 -2.63 6.93
C LYS A 19 -6.71 -1.62 5.92
N TYR A 20 -5.92 -1.32 4.90
CA TYR A 20 -6.14 -0.35 3.83
C TYR A 20 -6.04 1.12 4.18
N ASP A 21 -5.63 1.47 5.39
CA ASP A 21 -5.31 2.86 5.66
C ASP A 21 -4.17 3.35 4.77
N VAL A 22 -4.35 4.59 4.31
CA VAL A 22 -3.43 5.31 3.42
C VAL A 22 -2.85 6.48 4.17
N GLY A 23 -1.52 6.63 4.08
CA GLY A 23 -0.77 7.70 4.71
C GLY A 23 0.70 7.69 4.25
N LEU A 24 1.54 8.47 4.93
CA LEU A 24 2.98 8.42 4.69
C LEU A 24 3.55 7.13 5.30
N TYR A 25 4.51 6.51 4.62
CA TYR A 25 5.11 5.25 5.07
C TYR A 25 5.60 5.31 6.52
N LYS A 26 6.28 6.39 6.92
CA LYS A 26 6.78 6.56 8.29
C LYS A 26 5.67 6.55 9.36
N GLU A 27 4.46 6.97 9.00
CA GLU A 27 3.33 7.14 9.92
C GLU A 27 2.57 5.83 10.11
N ILE A 28 2.42 5.05 9.03
CA ILE A 28 1.55 3.87 9.01
C ILE A 28 2.31 2.54 9.12
N LYS A 29 3.64 2.53 9.04
CA LYS A 29 4.44 1.30 9.16
C LYS A 29 4.41 0.72 10.58
N GLY A 30 4.67 -0.58 10.69
CA GLY A 30 4.81 -1.27 11.99
C GLY A 30 3.50 -1.81 12.57
N VAL A 31 2.38 -1.72 11.85
CA VAL A 31 1.12 -2.33 12.26
C VAL A 31 1.23 -3.87 12.22
N PRO A 32 0.93 -4.57 13.33
CA PRO A 32 1.01 -6.03 13.36
C PRO A 32 0.22 -6.70 12.22
N ARG A 33 0.82 -7.74 11.62
CA ARG A 33 0.26 -8.56 10.53
C ARG A 33 0.03 -7.85 9.18
N LEU A 34 0.28 -6.55 9.10
CA LEU A 34 0.18 -5.75 7.89
C LEU A 34 1.56 -5.25 7.47
N ASP A 35 1.71 -4.97 6.18
CA ASP A 35 2.86 -4.28 5.63
C ASP A 35 2.39 -2.93 5.07
N ALA A 36 3.17 -1.87 5.29
CA ALA A 36 2.99 -0.61 4.59
C ALA A 36 3.61 -0.72 3.20
N HIS A 37 2.76 -0.86 2.19
CA HIS A 37 3.17 -1.01 0.80
C HIS A 37 3.32 0.36 0.13
N HIS A 38 4.54 0.71 -0.27
CA HIS A 38 4.78 1.87 -1.12
C HIS A 38 4.06 1.72 -2.46
N VAL A 39 3.27 2.72 -2.82
CA VAL A 39 2.74 2.85 -4.19
C VAL A 39 3.60 3.86 -4.92
N GLY A 40 4.15 3.46 -6.06
CA GLY A 40 5.40 4.01 -6.56
C GLY A 40 6.56 3.23 -5.96
N GLN A 41 6.88 2.07 -6.54
CA GLN A 41 8.03 1.26 -6.08
C GLN A 41 9.29 2.09 -5.90
N LYS A 42 9.79 2.12 -4.64
CA LYS A 42 10.94 2.91 -4.20
C LYS A 42 12.15 2.85 -5.14
N ALA A 43 12.47 1.67 -5.67
CA ALA A 43 13.63 1.48 -6.55
C ALA A 43 13.48 2.21 -7.91
N ILE A 44 12.24 2.38 -8.38
CA ILE A 44 11.92 3.03 -9.64
C ILE A 44 11.72 4.52 -9.42
N MET A 45 11.04 4.91 -8.33
CA MET A 45 10.78 6.32 -8.00
C MET A 45 12.05 7.16 -7.92
N LYS A 46 13.15 6.61 -7.37
CA LYS A 46 14.46 7.27 -7.30
C LYS A 46 15.05 7.65 -8.67
N LYS A 47 14.63 6.99 -9.76
CA LYS A 47 15.08 7.31 -11.12
C LYS A 47 14.42 8.56 -11.69
N PHE A 48 13.19 8.84 -11.24
CA PHE A 48 12.37 9.92 -11.76
C PHE A 48 12.28 11.13 -10.82
N ILE A 49 12.53 10.94 -9.53
CA ILE A 49 12.42 11.98 -8.50
C ILE A 49 13.76 12.10 -7.78
N ARG A 50 14.48 13.19 -8.09
CA ARG A 50 15.85 13.46 -7.64
C ARG A 50 16.03 13.39 -6.11
N ASN A 51 15.02 13.81 -5.36
CA ASN A 51 15.04 13.86 -3.88
C ASN A 51 14.01 12.89 -3.27
N TYR A 52 13.82 11.71 -3.87
CA TYR A 52 12.84 10.75 -3.38
C TYR A 52 13.19 10.23 -1.97
N ASP A 53 12.34 10.56 -0.99
CA ASP A 53 12.41 10.03 0.36
C ASP A 53 11.36 8.93 0.59
N PRO A 54 11.77 7.66 0.75
CA PRO A 54 10.85 6.56 1.01
C PRO A 54 10.11 6.64 2.35
N ASN A 55 10.59 7.40 3.34
CA ASN A 55 9.90 7.56 4.62
C ASN A 55 8.69 8.48 4.50
N ASN A 56 8.77 9.48 3.62
CA ASN A 56 7.70 10.42 3.33
C ASN A 56 6.92 10.06 2.05
N ALA A 57 7.11 8.86 1.51
CA ALA A 57 6.38 8.40 0.35
C ALA A 57 4.99 7.83 0.73
N PRO A 58 3.97 7.96 -0.13
CA PRO A 58 2.65 7.39 0.10
C PRO A 58 2.70 5.86 0.19
N ALA A 59 1.93 5.32 1.12
CA ALA A 59 1.78 3.89 1.31
C ALA A 59 0.33 3.51 1.67
N ILE A 60 0.02 2.23 1.49
CA ILE A 60 -1.23 1.61 1.93
C ILE A 60 -0.94 0.39 2.80
N LEU A 61 -1.67 0.23 3.91
CA LEU A 61 -1.57 -0.95 4.76
C LEU A 61 -2.26 -2.15 4.11
N ILE A 62 -1.52 -3.22 3.84
CA ILE A 62 -2.05 -4.43 3.21
C ILE A 62 -1.60 -5.68 3.96
N PRO A 63 -2.34 -6.80 3.86
CA PRO A 63 -1.88 -8.08 4.39
C PRO A 63 -0.53 -8.50 3.81
N LYS A 64 0.32 -9.14 4.63
CA LYS A 64 1.59 -9.74 4.18
C LYS A 64 1.40 -10.72 3.01
N ALA A 65 0.29 -11.47 3.03
CA ALA A 65 -0.12 -12.32 1.91
C ALA A 65 -0.51 -11.45 0.71
N GLY A 66 0.11 -11.68 -0.43
CA GLY A 66 -0.02 -10.82 -1.61
C GLY A 66 1.08 -9.75 -1.72
N HIS A 67 1.84 -9.50 -0.65
CA HIS A 67 2.89 -8.48 -0.62
C HIS A 67 4.29 -9.11 -0.49
N THR A 68 4.61 -9.66 0.68
CA THR A 68 5.92 -10.26 1.00
C THR A 68 5.93 -11.76 0.71
N ARG A 69 4.76 -12.42 0.79
CA ARG A 69 4.53 -13.83 0.48
C ARG A 69 3.39 -14.01 -0.53
N LYS A 70 3.40 -15.10 -1.30
CA LYS A 70 2.33 -15.41 -2.26
C LYS A 70 1.00 -15.59 -1.51
N GLY A 71 -0.04 -14.88 -1.94
CA GLY A 71 -1.41 -15.03 -1.46
C GLY A 71 -2.29 -15.77 -2.47
N PRO A 72 -3.60 -15.90 -2.18
CA PRO A 72 -4.56 -16.61 -3.05
C PRO A 72 -4.63 -16.05 -4.47
N ARG A 73 -4.43 -14.73 -4.63
CA ARG A 73 -4.41 -14.05 -5.93
C ARG A 73 -2.98 -13.71 -6.38
N GLY A 74 -1.99 -14.46 -5.90
CA GLY A 74 -0.59 -14.26 -6.22
C GLY A 74 0.08 -13.20 -5.34
N ILE A 75 1.03 -12.46 -5.92
CA ILE A 75 1.80 -11.41 -5.27
C ILE A 75 1.82 -10.18 -6.19
N VAL A 76 1.90 -8.99 -5.62
CA VAL A 76 2.07 -7.75 -6.41
C VAL A 76 3.38 -7.81 -7.20
N LEU A 77 3.34 -7.35 -8.46
CA LEU A 77 4.53 -7.31 -9.32
C LEU A 77 5.65 -6.47 -8.68
N ARG A 78 6.88 -7.00 -8.67
CA ARG A 78 8.09 -6.32 -8.17
C ARG A 78 9.03 -5.83 -9.28
N SER A 79 8.73 -6.18 -10.52
CA SER A 79 9.56 -5.86 -11.68
C SER A 79 9.51 -4.39 -12.03
N SER A 80 10.65 -3.84 -12.44
CA SER A 80 10.79 -2.50 -12.99
C SER A 80 10.79 -2.46 -14.52
N LYS A 81 10.73 -3.62 -15.18
CA LYS A 81 10.77 -3.72 -16.64
C LYS A 81 9.55 -3.05 -17.27
N GLY A 82 9.79 -2.23 -18.31
CA GLY A 82 8.74 -1.58 -19.08
C GLY A 82 8.05 -0.41 -18.37
N ILE A 83 8.62 0.12 -17.27
CA ILE A 83 8.15 1.34 -16.62
C ILE A 83 8.98 2.52 -17.11
N GLU A 84 8.34 3.42 -17.84
CA GLU A 84 8.94 4.58 -18.50
C GLU A 84 8.60 5.90 -17.81
N SER A 85 7.58 5.91 -16.94
CA SER A 85 7.19 7.09 -16.18
C SER A 85 6.64 6.75 -14.79
N VAL A 86 6.69 7.72 -13.89
CA VAL A 86 6.06 7.63 -12.55
C VAL A 86 4.56 7.44 -12.61
N ARG A 87 3.90 7.97 -13.65
CA ARG A 87 2.46 7.81 -13.84
C ARG A 87 2.10 6.39 -14.25
N GLN A 88 2.88 5.79 -15.15
CA GLN A 88 2.72 4.39 -15.52
C GLN A 88 2.96 3.46 -14.32
N LEU A 89 3.97 3.78 -13.50
CA LEU A 89 4.22 3.06 -12.25
C LEU A 89 3.03 3.11 -11.31
N LEU A 90 2.49 4.31 -11.05
CA LEU A 90 1.29 4.49 -10.22
C LEU A 90 0.10 3.70 -10.76
N ALA A 91 -0.16 3.76 -12.07
CA ALA A 91 -1.26 3.03 -12.70
C ALA A 91 -1.11 1.52 -12.52
N ARG A 92 0.09 0.97 -12.77
CA ARG A 92 0.38 -0.45 -12.59
C ARG A 92 0.20 -0.88 -11.14
N ASP A 93 0.73 -0.11 -10.18
CA ASP A 93 0.64 -0.45 -8.76
C ASP A 93 -0.83 -0.47 -8.29
N ILE A 94 -1.66 0.47 -8.75
CA ILE A 94 -3.10 0.48 -8.45
C ILE A 94 -3.82 -0.73 -9.07
N MET A 95 -3.50 -1.10 -10.32
CA MET A 95 -4.08 -2.29 -10.95
C MET A 95 -3.69 -3.56 -10.21
N GLU A 96 -2.43 -3.69 -9.79
CA GLU A 96 -1.94 -4.83 -9.03
C GLU A 96 -2.58 -4.92 -7.64
N LEU A 97 -2.75 -3.79 -6.95
CA LEU A 97 -3.48 -3.73 -5.69
C LEU A 97 -4.92 -4.24 -5.85
N ARG A 98 -5.64 -3.81 -6.89
CA ARG A 98 -7.00 -4.31 -7.19
C ARG A 98 -7.01 -5.81 -7.48
N ARG A 99 -6.03 -6.31 -8.22
CA ARG A 99 -5.95 -7.72 -8.62
C ARG A 99 -5.68 -8.62 -7.43
N VAL A 100 -4.74 -8.23 -6.57
CA VAL A 100 -4.26 -9.04 -5.44
C VAL A 100 -5.18 -8.91 -4.22
N TYR A 101 -5.75 -7.72 -4.01
CA TYR A 101 -6.62 -7.37 -2.88
C TYR A 101 -7.94 -6.78 -3.40
N PRO A 102 -8.85 -7.62 -3.93
CA PRO A 102 -10.09 -7.16 -4.55
C PRO A 102 -11.04 -6.47 -3.56
N ASP A 103 -10.83 -6.66 -2.27
CA ASP A 103 -11.57 -6.06 -1.16
C ASP A 103 -11.05 -4.68 -0.73
N ILE A 104 -10.04 -4.10 -1.40
CA ILE A 104 -9.66 -2.70 -1.16
C ILE A 104 -10.83 -1.77 -1.56
N PRO A 105 -11.32 -0.93 -0.64
CA PRO A 105 -12.33 0.07 -0.98
C PRO A 105 -11.83 1.04 -2.06
N ASN A 106 -12.67 1.34 -3.04
CA ASN A 106 -12.34 2.31 -4.10
C ASN A 106 -11.96 3.69 -3.54
N SER A 107 -12.53 4.08 -2.41
CA SER A 107 -12.18 5.32 -1.69
C SER A 107 -10.71 5.35 -1.26
N GLN A 108 -10.16 4.23 -0.78
CA GLN A 108 -8.75 4.16 -0.36
C GLN A 108 -7.80 4.24 -1.56
N LEU A 109 -8.14 3.59 -2.68
CA LEU A 109 -7.34 3.71 -3.91
C LEU A 109 -7.35 5.15 -4.45
N ARG A 110 -8.50 5.83 -4.40
CA ARG A 110 -8.59 7.26 -4.76
C ARG A 110 -7.74 8.12 -3.83
N LYS A 111 -7.84 7.93 -2.51
CA LYS A 111 -7.01 8.63 -1.52
C LYS A 111 -5.51 8.44 -1.79
N LEU A 112 -5.10 7.23 -2.14
CA LEU A 112 -3.71 6.89 -2.44
C LEU A 112 -3.20 7.52 -3.74
N ILE A 113 -4.03 7.58 -4.77
CA ILE A 113 -3.74 8.28 -6.03
C ILE A 113 -3.57 9.78 -5.79
N GLU A 114 -4.49 10.40 -5.04
CA GLU A 114 -4.45 11.83 -4.79
C GLU A 114 -3.26 12.22 -3.92
N LEU A 115 -2.94 11.44 -2.87
CA LEU A 115 -1.74 11.66 -2.06
C LEU A 115 -0.45 11.56 -2.90
N ASN A 116 -0.37 10.60 -3.82
CA ASN A 116 0.73 10.47 -4.76
C ASN A 116 0.86 11.70 -5.68
N LYS A 117 -0.23 12.15 -6.29
CA LYS A 117 -0.22 13.35 -7.14
C LYS A 117 0.08 14.63 -6.36
N GLN A 118 -0.29 14.69 -5.09
CA GLN A 118 0.01 15.81 -4.21
C GLN A 118 1.51 15.92 -3.94
N LEU A 119 2.15 14.80 -3.58
CA LEU A 119 3.58 14.77 -3.25
C LEU A 119 4.50 14.76 -4.47
N TYR A 120 4.04 14.22 -5.59
CA TYR A 120 4.83 14.06 -6.82
C TYR A 120 4.08 14.63 -8.04
N PRO A 121 4.22 15.94 -8.31
CA PRO A 121 3.57 16.59 -9.46
C PRO A 121 3.89 15.96 -10.82
N GLU A 122 5.03 15.27 -10.95
CA GLU A 122 5.43 14.50 -12.14
C GLU A 122 4.39 13.44 -12.52
N MET A 123 3.62 12.93 -11.55
CA MET A 123 2.55 11.96 -11.81
C MET A 123 1.32 12.56 -12.49
N ARG A 124 1.21 13.89 -12.53
CA ARG A 124 0.10 14.59 -13.21
C ARG A 124 0.37 14.81 -14.69
N ARG A 125 1.62 14.70 -15.13
CA ARG A 125 2.00 15.00 -16.52
C ARG A 125 1.45 13.91 -17.46
N ARG A 126 1.01 14.35 -18.65
CA ARG A 126 0.59 13.48 -19.75
C ARG A 126 1.80 13.09 -20.58
#